data_AF-G3ASN2-F1
#
_entry.id   AF-G3ASN2-F1
#
_cell.length_a   1.000
_cell.length_b   1.000
_cell.length_c   1.000
_cell.angle_alpha   90.00
_cell.angle_beta   90.00
_cell.angle_gamma   90.00
#
_symmetry.space_group_name_H-M   'P 1'
#
loop_
_entity.id
_entity.type
_entity.pdbx_description
1 polymer ?
#
loop_
_entity_poly.entity_id
_entity_poly.type
_entity_poly.pdbx_seq_one_letter_code
_entity_poly.pdbx_strand_id
1 'polypeptide(L)'
;MSKYVWFGNFVSEADFECYLDQKRCLEAWAIYDNEPATGDDNNAEPSTELRCDFCKEVDLDFYDEDFMIIKYYPQEDIAIIASDLSVDKRELEALFKKKNIKKFNSVIAYEGADLTEEQASNSMGVVYIGNLVMKSASALQAHYLWVGDKKLDKKTILKHAGIRKDSLIKLSYNHASSPRNVDEMLILKVDNLNIITVNSILELILKGDVRVDDERIGGALGMTYIGKF
;
A
#
# COMPACT_ATOMS: atom_id res chain seq x y z
N MET A 1 1.83 7.83 7.05
CA MET A 1 0.38 7.75 7.30
C MET A 1 0.16 6.74 8.42
N SER A 2 -0.87 6.93 9.24
CA SER A 2 -1.11 6.13 10.43
C SER A 2 -2.49 5.48 10.31
N LYS A 3 -2.65 4.27 10.85
CA LYS A 3 -3.85 3.44 10.68
C LYS A 3 -4.45 3.09 12.02
N TYR A 4 -5.76 3.24 12.15
CA TYR A 4 -6.48 2.62 13.26
C TYR A 4 -6.48 1.12 13.06
N VAL A 5 -6.10 0.34 14.09
CA VAL A 5 -5.99 -1.12 13.97
C VAL A 5 -6.79 -1.84 15.04
N TRP A 6 -7.55 -2.84 14.60
CA TRP A 6 -8.33 -3.73 15.44
C TRP A 6 -7.98 -5.20 15.17
N PHE A 7 -8.17 -6.01 16.20
CA PHE A 7 -8.00 -7.46 16.15
C PHE A 7 -9.26 -8.15 16.67
N GLY A 8 -9.76 -9.11 15.89
CA GLY A 8 -10.95 -9.88 16.23
C GLY A 8 -10.66 -11.38 16.37
N ASN A 9 -11.58 -12.08 17.01
CA ASN A 9 -11.56 -13.54 17.12
C ASN A 9 -12.95 -14.11 16.80
N PHE A 10 -13.20 -14.40 15.53
CA PHE A 10 -14.47 -14.88 15.00
C PHE A 10 -14.53 -16.41 14.96
N VAL A 11 -15.73 -16.98 14.84
CA VAL A 11 -15.89 -18.45 14.72
C VAL A 11 -15.42 -18.95 13.35
N SER A 12 -15.67 -18.17 12.30
CA SER A 12 -15.26 -18.46 10.93
C SER A 12 -14.93 -17.18 10.14
N GLU A 13 -14.34 -17.36 8.96
CA GLU A 13 -14.12 -16.26 8.00
C GLU A 13 -15.46 -15.66 7.52
N ALA A 14 -16.48 -16.49 7.30
CA ALA A 14 -17.81 -16.03 6.90
C ALA A 14 -18.49 -15.15 7.96
N ASP A 15 -18.29 -15.44 9.26
CA ASP A 15 -18.80 -14.58 10.34
C ASP A 15 -18.07 -13.23 10.36
N PHE A 16 -16.77 -13.22 10.07
CA PHE A 16 -15.98 -12.00 9.95
C PHE A 16 -16.40 -11.16 8.74
N GLU A 17 -16.65 -11.78 7.59
CA GLU A 17 -17.18 -11.11 6.40
C GLU A 17 -18.58 -10.53 6.66
N CYS A 18 -19.45 -11.27 7.35
CA CYS A 18 -20.79 -10.80 7.73
C CYS A 18 -20.72 -9.56 8.63
N TYR A 19 -19.82 -9.55 9.62
CA TYR A 19 -19.58 -8.42 10.52
C TYR A 19 -19.19 -7.12 9.77
N LEU A 20 -18.60 -7.25 8.58
CA LEU A 20 -18.14 -6.16 7.74
C LEU A 20 -19.06 -5.86 6.53
N ASP A 21 -20.14 -6.62 6.33
CA ASP A 21 -20.95 -6.52 5.11
C ASP A 21 -21.72 -5.19 5.02
N GLN A 22 -21.34 -4.35 4.06
CA GLN A 22 -21.95 -3.04 3.79
C GLN A 22 -22.91 -3.05 2.59
N LYS A 23 -23.16 -4.19 1.93
CA LYS A 23 -23.96 -4.25 0.68
C LYS A 23 -25.34 -3.61 0.84
N ARG A 24 -26.06 -3.95 1.90
CA ARG A 24 -27.41 -3.41 2.15
C ARG A 24 -27.40 -1.90 2.41
N CYS A 25 -26.36 -1.39 3.06
CA CYS A 25 -26.17 0.04 3.27
C CYS A 25 -25.93 0.75 1.92
N LEU A 26 -24.97 0.24 1.13
CA LEU A 26 -24.60 0.81 -0.16
C LEU A 26 -25.74 0.77 -1.19
N GLU A 27 -26.52 -0.31 -1.23
CA GLU A 27 -27.70 -0.42 -2.09
C GLU A 27 -28.76 0.64 -1.73
N ALA A 28 -28.98 0.90 -0.44
CA ALA A 28 -29.93 1.92 0.01
C ALA A 28 -29.44 3.34 -0.33
N TRP A 29 -28.14 3.62 -0.14
CA TRP A 29 -27.53 4.89 -0.55
C TRP A 29 -27.62 5.09 -2.06
N ALA A 30 -27.34 4.05 -2.86
CA ALA A 30 -27.47 4.14 -4.31
C ALA A 30 -28.91 4.43 -4.77
N ILE A 31 -29.93 3.92 -4.07
CA ILE A 31 -31.34 4.28 -4.35
C ILE A 31 -31.57 5.75 -4.03
N TYR A 32 -31.18 6.18 -2.82
CA TYR A 32 -31.34 7.57 -2.34
C TYR A 32 -30.66 8.59 -3.28
N ASP A 33 -29.41 8.34 -3.67
CA ASP A 33 -28.63 9.24 -4.53
C ASP A 33 -29.20 9.37 -5.95
N ASN A 34 -30.02 8.41 -6.39
CA ASN A 34 -30.67 8.42 -7.70
C ASN A 34 -32.13 8.92 -7.64
N GLU A 35 -32.64 9.34 -6.48
CA GLU A 35 -33.98 9.91 -6.40
C GLU A 35 -34.03 11.28 -7.11
N PRO A 36 -35.08 11.55 -7.92
CA PRO A 36 -35.26 12.86 -8.53
C PRO A 36 -35.48 13.90 -7.43
N ALA A 37 -34.88 15.08 -7.59
CA ALA A 37 -35.08 16.19 -6.65
C ALA A 37 -36.58 16.55 -6.58
N THR A 38 -37.24 16.13 -5.51
CA THR A 38 -38.68 16.32 -5.28
C THR A 38 -39.00 17.71 -4.74
N GLY A 39 -37.99 18.42 -4.21
CA GLY A 39 -38.17 19.68 -3.49
C GLY A 39 -38.91 19.51 -2.16
N ASP A 40 -39.04 18.27 -1.69
CA ASP A 40 -39.65 17.91 -0.42
C ASP A 40 -38.54 17.57 0.58
N ASP A 41 -38.55 18.23 1.74
CA ASP A 41 -37.57 18.02 2.82
C ASP A 41 -37.75 16.65 3.52
N ASN A 42 -38.72 15.83 3.08
CA ASN A 42 -39.00 14.48 3.60
C ASN A 42 -38.17 13.35 2.97
N ASN A 43 -37.21 13.65 2.09
CA ASN A 43 -36.27 12.66 1.56
C ASN A 43 -35.31 12.19 2.67
N ALA A 44 -35.73 11.18 3.42
CA ALA A 44 -34.97 10.62 4.52
C ALA A 44 -33.77 9.81 4.02
N GLU A 45 -32.60 10.07 4.60
CA GLU A 45 -31.40 9.27 4.39
C GLU A 45 -31.63 7.79 4.73
N PRO A 46 -30.84 6.86 4.15
CA PRO A 46 -30.88 5.45 4.51
C PRO A 46 -30.75 5.23 6.04
N SER A 47 -31.50 4.27 6.56
CA SER A 47 -31.47 3.95 7.99
C SER A 47 -30.08 3.51 8.44
N THR A 48 -29.62 4.07 9.58
CA THR A 48 -28.37 3.67 10.25
C THR A 48 -28.36 2.19 10.64
N GLU A 49 -29.52 1.54 10.74
CA GLU A 49 -29.64 0.10 10.99
C GLU A 49 -29.15 -0.77 9.84
N LEU A 50 -29.00 -0.21 8.63
CA LEU A 50 -28.48 -0.92 7.47
C LEU A 50 -26.96 -0.98 7.42
N ARG A 51 -26.28 -0.17 8.24
CA ARG A 51 -24.82 -0.16 8.37
C ARG A 51 -24.30 -1.53 8.81
N CYS A 52 -23.07 -1.86 8.41
CA CYS A 52 -22.40 -3.06 8.87
C CYS A 52 -22.18 -3.04 10.40
N ASP A 53 -22.00 -4.19 11.05
CA ASP A 53 -21.83 -4.23 12.52
C ASP A 53 -20.60 -3.43 12.96
N PHE A 54 -19.47 -3.56 12.27
CA PHE A 54 -18.29 -2.73 12.51
C PHE A 54 -18.61 -1.23 12.41
N CYS A 55 -19.28 -0.83 11.34
CA CYS A 55 -19.66 0.55 11.03
C CYS A 55 -20.54 1.15 12.14
N LYS A 56 -21.49 0.37 12.67
CA LYS A 56 -22.34 0.78 13.80
C LYS A 56 -21.51 0.98 15.07
N GLU A 57 -20.58 0.08 15.34
CA GLU A 57 -19.78 0.14 16.56
C GLU A 57 -18.80 1.32 16.59
N VAL A 58 -18.24 1.70 15.44
CA VAL A 58 -17.29 2.82 15.32
C VAL A 58 -17.94 4.12 14.80
N ASP A 59 -19.27 4.13 14.66
CA ASP A 59 -20.06 5.26 14.17
C ASP A 59 -19.60 5.81 12.80
N LEU A 60 -19.40 4.91 11.85
CA LEU A 60 -19.17 5.22 10.43
C LEU A 60 -20.43 4.92 9.62
N ASP A 61 -20.73 5.73 8.60
CA ASP A 61 -21.83 5.47 7.66
C ASP A 61 -21.55 4.22 6.80
N PHE A 62 -20.36 4.19 6.22
CA PHE A 62 -19.77 3.08 5.48
C PHE A 62 -18.26 3.34 5.38
N TYR A 63 -17.48 2.34 4.96
CA TYR A 63 -16.05 2.49 4.77
C TYR A 63 -15.69 2.32 3.31
N ASP A 64 -14.67 3.05 2.86
CA ASP A 64 -14.06 2.79 1.57
C ASP A 64 -13.09 1.60 1.72
N GLU A 65 -13.31 0.58 0.89
CA GLU A 65 -12.46 -0.61 0.85
C GLU A 65 -11.01 -0.28 0.47
N ASP A 66 -10.79 0.79 -0.31
CA ASP A 66 -9.44 1.23 -0.70
C ASP A 66 -8.62 1.77 0.49
N PHE A 67 -9.29 2.22 1.56
CA PHE A 67 -8.65 2.68 2.80
C PHE A 67 -8.59 1.60 3.88
N MET A 68 -9.03 0.37 3.58
CA MET A 68 -9.12 -0.73 4.53
C MET A 68 -8.14 -1.86 4.23
N ILE A 69 -7.58 -2.45 5.29
CA ILE A 69 -6.98 -3.77 5.26
C ILE A 69 -7.86 -4.68 6.11
N ILE A 70 -8.58 -5.59 5.45
CA ILE A 70 -9.44 -6.59 6.08
C ILE A 70 -8.84 -7.95 5.78
N LYS A 71 -8.42 -8.69 6.81
CA LYS A 71 -7.83 -10.02 6.62
C LYS A 71 -8.22 -11.00 7.72
N TYR A 72 -8.56 -12.22 7.30
CA TYR A 72 -8.72 -13.37 8.18
C TYR A 72 -7.45 -14.23 8.17
N TYR A 73 -7.05 -14.71 9.35
CA TYR A 73 -5.85 -15.51 9.57
C TYR A 73 -6.23 -16.81 10.29
N PRO A 74 -6.36 -17.94 9.57
CA PRO A 74 -6.63 -19.25 10.17
C PRO A 74 -5.56 -19.69 11.18
N GLN A 75 -4.35 -19.15 11.06
CA GLN A 75 -3.24 -19.37 11.98
C GLN A 75 -2.59 -18.03 12.33
N GLU A 76 -2.30 -17.84 13.61
CA GLU A 76 -1.70 -16.60 14.13
C GLU A 76 -0.21 -16.52 13.78
N ASP A 77 0.16 -15.61 12.88
CA ASP A 77 1.56 -15.24 12.64
C ASP A 77 1.73 -13.71 12.62
N ILE A 78 2.26 -13.20 13.73
CA ILE A 78 2.48 -11.76 13.92
C ILE A 78 3.48 -11.16 12.91
N ALA A 79 4.39 -11.96 12.34
CA ALA A 79 5.33 -11.47 11.34
C ALA A 79 4.63 -11.23 9.99
N ILE A 80 3.72 -12.14 9.60
CA ILE A 80 2.90 -11.97 8.40
C ILE A 80 1.99 -10.75 8.55
N ILE A 81 1.34 -10.61 9.70
CA ILE A 81 0.42 -9.50 9.98
C ILE A 81 1.15 -8.15 9.98
N ALA A 82 2.31 -8.08 10.65
CA ALA A 82 3.11 -6.86 10.64
C ALA A 82 3.56 -6.47 9.21
N SER A 83 3.84 -7.46 8.37
CA SER A 83 4.16 -7.24 6.95
C SER A 83 2.94 -6.74 6.17
N ASP A 84 1.79 -7.39 6.34
CA ASP A 84 0.54 -7.03 5.66
C ASP A 84 0.08 -5.62 6.01
N LEU A 85 0.15 -5.25 7.29
CA LEU A 85 -0.15 -3.91 7.78
C LEU A 85 0.94 -2.88 7.46
N SER A 86 2.11 -3.34 7.00
CA SER A 86 3.30 -2.51 6.82
C SER A 86 3.67 -1.74 8.09
N VAL A 87 3.73 -2.41 9.25
CA VAL A 87 4.05 -1.81 10.56
C VAL A 87 5.28 -2.44 11.19
N ASP A 88 5.78 -1.87 12.30
CA ASP A 88 6.83 -2.52 13.06
C ASP A 88 6.32 -3.69 13.90
N LYS A 89 6.92 -4.87 13.69
CA LYS A 89 6.57 -6.07 14.45
C LYS A 89 6.75 -5.88 15.96
N ARG A 90 7.79 -5.18 16.41
CA ARG A 90 8.04 -4.99 17.85
C ARG A 90 7.03 -4.04 18.47
N GLU A 91 6.62 -3.02 17.72
CA GLU A 91 5.56 -2.10 18.13
C GLU A 91 4.21 -2.84 18.25
N LEU A 92 3.87 -3.66 17.25
CA LEU A 92 2.68 -4.50 17.27
C LEU A 92 2.68 -5.47 18.46
N GLU A 93 3.80 -6.17 18.70
CA GLU A 93 3.97 -7.06 19.87
C GLU A 93 3.83 -6.32 21.21
N ALA A 94 4.31 -5.08 21.31
CA ALA A 94 4.17 -4.26 22.51
C ALA A 94 2.71 -3.89 22.77
N LEU A 95 1.95 -3.53 21.72
CA LEU A 95 0.53 -3.24 21.82
C LEU A 95 -0.29 -4.47 22.20
N PHE A 96 0.02 -5.64 21.64
CA PHE A 96 -0.65 -6.90 22.01
C PHE A 96 -0.52 -7.20 23.50
N LYS A 97 0.70 -7.05 24.04
CA LYS A 97 0.96 -7.22 25.47
C LYS A 97 0.18 -6.20 26.30
N LYS A 98 0.19 -4.94 25.89
CA LYS A 98 -0.54 -3.85 26.59
C LYS A 98 -2.05 -4.10 26.62
N LYS A 99 -2.61 -4.61 25.53
CA LYS A 99 -4.06 -4.87 25.36
C LYS A 99 -4.46 -6.30 25.76
N ASN A 100 -3.52 -7.10 26.25
CA ASN A 100 -3.72 -8.49 26.69
C ASN A 100 -4.38 -9.37 25.61
N ILE A 101 -4.00 -9.17 24.34
CA ILE A 101 -4.46 -10.00 23.23
C ILE A 101 -3.74 -11.34 23.28
N LYS A 102 -4.49 -12.41 23.51
CA LYS A 102 -3.97 -13.79 23.61
C LYS A 102 -4.31 -14.67 22.41
N LYS A 103 -5.39 -14.34 21.71
CA LYS A 103 -5.90 -15.07 20.57
C LYS A 103 -6.59 -14.10 19.62
N PHE A 104 -6.40 -14.28 18.33
CA PHE A 104 -7.06 -13.53 17.28
C PHE A 104 -7.05 -14.35 15.99
N ASN A 105 -7.94 -14.05 15.07
CA ASN A 105 -7.93 -14.65 13.73
C ASN A 105 -8.36 -13.66 12.64
N SER A 106 -8.41 -12.37 12.97
CA SER A 106 -8.78 -11.33 12.02
C SER A 106 -8.13 -10.01 12.38
N VAL A 107 -7.95 -9.19 11.35
CA VAL A 107 -7.43 -7.83 11.42
C VAL A 107 -8.31 -6.92 10.59
N ILE A 108 -8.57 -5.75 11.16
CA ILE A 108 -9.09 -4.60 10.44
C ILE A 108 -8.08 -3.48 10.64
N ALA A 109 -7.66 -2.82 9.58
CA ALA A 109 -6.92 -1.57 9.67
C ALA A 109 -7.51 -0.52 8.73
N TYR A 110 -7.74 0.68 9.24
CA TYR A 110 -8.40 1.77 8.53
C TYR A 110 -7.51 3.01 8.42
N GLU A 111 -7.42 3.55 7.21
CA GLU A 111 -6.68 4.77 6.87
C GLU A 111 -7.64 5.92 6.53
N GLY A 112 -8.47 6.32 7.49
CA GLY A 112 -9.41 7.43 7.35
C GLY A 112 -9.16 8.54 8.37
N ALA A 113 -9.29 9.80 7.93
CA ALA A 113 -9.20 10.99 8.78
C ALA A 113 -10.53 11.34 9.49
N ASP A 114 -11.60 10.66 9.10
CA ASP A 114 -12.98 10.74 9.57
C ASP A 114 -13.21 10.01 10.89
N LEU A 115 -12.31 9.09 11.28
CA LEU A 115 -12.43 8.37 12.53
C LEU A 115 -11.62 9.02 13.67
N THR A 116 -12.21 9.09 14.86
CA THR A 116 -11.53 9.50 16.10
C THR A 116 -11.09 8.29 16.94
N GLU A 117 -10.10 8.48 17.82
CA GLU A 117 -9.68 7.46 18.80
C GLU A 117 -10.81 7.01 19.72
N GLU A 118 -11.75 7.90 20.05
CA GLU A 118 -12.92 7.59 20.88
C GLU A 118 -13.88 6.65 20.15
N GLN A 119 -14.26 7.01 18.92
CA GLN A 119 -15.07 6.14 18.05
C GLN A 119 -14.40 4.79 17.81
N ALA A 120 -13.10 4.79 17.49
CA ALA A 120 -12.35 3.56 17.28
C ALA A 120 -12.35 2.64 18.52
N SER A 121 -12.35 3.22 19.72
CA SER A 121 -12.35 2.48 20.98
C SER A 121 -13.72 1.91 21.38
N ASN A 122 -14.81 2.34 20.73
CA ASN A 122 -16.17 1.85 21.01
C ASN A 122 -16.47 0.47 20.39
N SER A 123 -15.56 -0.05 19.56
CA SER A 123 -15.68 -1.38 18.95
C SER A 123 -15.92 -2.47 20.00
N MET A 124 -16.94 -3.30 19.77
CA MET A 124 -17.34 -4.40 20.65
C MET A 124 -16.96 -5.77 20.08
N GLY A 125 -17.16 -5.99 18.77
CA GLY A 125 -16.82 -7.24 18.08
C GLY A 125 -15.32 -7.46 17.89
N VAL A 126 -14.54 -6.37 17.89
CA VAL A 126 -13.09 -6.38 17.74
C VAL A 126 -12.41 -5.51 18.80
N VAL A 127 -11.14 -5.79 19.09
CA VAL A 127 -10.35 -5.05 20.07
C VAL A 127 -9.50 -4.00 19.37
N TYR A 128 -9.78 -2.73 19.64
CA TYR A 128 -8.94 -1.63 19.18
C TYR A 128 -7.60 -1.58 19.93
N ILE A 129 -6.49 -1.66 19.18
CA ILE A 129 -5.14 -1.69 19.77
C ILE A 129 -4.43 -0.34 19.75
N GLY A 130 -4.89 0.59 18.92
CA GLY A 130 -4.30 1.91 18.76
C GLY A 130 -4.06 2.29 17.31
N ASN A 131 -3.64 3.53 17.11
CA ASN A 131 -3.22 4.03 15.81
C ASN A 131 -1.75 3.69 15.58
N LEU A 132 -1.48 2.86 14.57
CA LEU A 132 -0.14 2.43 14.21
C LEU A 132 0.39 3.29 13.08
N VAL A 133 1.58 3.86 13.30
CA VAL A 133 2.30 4.52 12.22
C VAL A 133 2.77 3.42 11.27
N MET A 134 2.31 3.50 10.02
CA MET A 134 2.86 2.62 9.00
C MET A 134 4.36 2.85 8.99
N LYS A 135 5.14 1.77 8.85
CA LYS A 135 6.44 1.90 8.21
C LYS A 135 6.13 2.60 6.91
N SER A 136 6.49 3.87 6.84
CA SER A 136 6.54 4.57 5.58
C SER A 136 7.21 3.62 4.61
N ALA A 137 6.78 3.64 3.36
CA ALA A 137 7.67 3.27 2.28
C ALA A 137 8.86 4.26 2.21
N SER A 138 9.46 4.62 3.36
CA SER A 138 10.75 5.25 3.54
C SER A 138 11.65 4.21 4.25
N ALA A 139 12.39 3.34 3.57
CA ALA A 139 13.17 3.56 2.38
C ALA A 139 12.34 3.82 1.12
N LEU A 140 12.25 5.09 0.70
CA LEU A 140 11.64 5.52 -0.55
C LEU A 140 12.48 4.82 -1.57
N GLN A 141 12.00 3.77 -2.20
CA GLN A 141 12.86 3.12 -3.16
C GLN A 141 13.08 4.14 -4.27
N ALA A 142 14.30 4.61 -4.43
CA ALA A 142 14.63 5.58 -5.45
C ALA A 142 14.96 4.79 -6.71
N HIS A 143 14.12 4.93 -7.73
CA HIS A 143 14.33 4.31 -9.04
C HIS A 143 15.16 5.26 -9.88
N TYR A 144 16.40 4.89 -10.15
CA TYR A 144 17.25 5.62 -11.07
C TYR A 144 17.31 4.89 -12.40
N LEU A 145 17.05 5.61 -13.48
CA LEU A 145 16.97 5.06 -14.83
C LEU A 145 18.03 5.65 -15.76
N TRP A 146 18.77 4.78 -16.43
CA TRP A 146 19.66 5.16 -17.55
C TRP A 146 19.33 4.32 -18.78
N VAL A 147 19.59 4.90 -19.95
CA VAL A 147 19.43 4.25 -21.24
C VAL A 147 20.68 4.42 -22.10
N GLY A 148 20.92 3.52 -23.04
CA GLY A 148 22.04 3.65 -23.97
C GLY A 148 22.10 2.49 -24.96
N ASP A 149 23.17 2.41 -25.74
CA ASP A 149 23.23 1.44 -26.86
C ASP A 149 24.21 0.29 -26.61
N LYS A 150 25.09 0.44 -25.62
CA LYS A 150 26.15 -0.52 -25.35
C LYS A 150 25.63 -1.69 -24.53
N LYS A 151 26.04 -2.90 -24.91
CA LYS A 151 25.90 -4.09 -24.08
C LYS A 151 26.92 -4.05 -22.94
N LEU A 152 26.44 -4.15 -21.71
CA LEU A 152 27.24 -4.13 -20.49
C LEU A 152 27.03 -5.43 -19.72
N ASP A 153 28.05 -5.84 -18.96
CA ASP A 153 27.91 -6.91 -17.99
C ASP A 153 27.64 -6.34 -16.58
N LYS A 154 26.97 -7.14 -15.75
CA LYS A 154 26.56 -6.75 -14.40
C LYS A 154 27.75 -6.41 -13.47
N LYS A 155 28.93 -7.00 -13.66
CA LYS A 155 30.11 -6.70 -12.84
C LYS A 155 30.65 -5.32 -13.15
N THR A 156 30.70 -4.95 -14.43
CA THR A 156 31.07 -3.61 -14.89
C THR A 156 30.11 -2.56 -14.33
N ILE A 157 28.80 -2.80 -14.41
CA ILE A 157 27.79 -1.88 -13.86
C ILE A 157 28.01 -1.63 -12.36
N LEU A 158 28.13 -2.70 -11.56
CA LEU A 158 28.33 -2.56 -10.11
C LEU A 158 29.65 -1.87 -9.74
N LYS A 159 30.72 -2.13 -10.49
CA LYS A 159 32.03 -1.50 -10.28
C LYS A 159 31.95 0.02 -10.51
N HIS A 160 31.32 0.44 -11.59
CA HIS A 160 31.24 1.86 -11.96
C HIS A 160 30.15 2.62 -11.20
N ALA A 161 29.06 1.95 -10.81
CA ALA A 161 28.01 2.57 -10.01
C ALA A 161 28.52 3.02 -8.62
N GLY A 162 29.50 2.30 -8.05
CA GLY A 162 30.08 2.65 -6.75
C GLY A 162 29.08 2.59 -5.59
N ILE A 163 28.02 1.79 -5.73
CA ILE A 163 26.91 1.71 -4.78
C ILE A 163 27.23 0.64 -3.73
N ARG A 164 27.04 0.98 -2.46
CA ARG A 164 27.19 0.01 -1.36
C ARG A 164 26.13 -1.09 -1.47
N LYS A 165 26.52 -2.36 -1.29
CA LYS A 165 25.61 -3.51 -1.46
C LYS A 165 24.41 -3.48 -0.52
N ASP A 166 24.58 -2.95 0.68
CA ASP A 166 23.53 -2.79 1.70
C ASP A 166 22.47 -1.73 1.34
N SER A 167 22.78 -0.90 0.35
CA SER A 167 21.99 0.24 -0.11
C SER A 167 21.25 -0.08 -1.42
N LEU A 168 21.66 -1.16 -2.12
CA LEU A 168 21.06 -1.63 -3.37
C LEU A 168 19.91 -2.60 -3.09
N ILE A 169 18.70 -2.24 -3.53
CA ILE A 169 17.51 -3.09 -3.42
C ILE A 169 17.41 -3.97 -4.66
N LYS A 170 17.56 -3.39 -5.86
CA LYS A 170 17.48 -4.11 -7.13
C LYS A 170 18.40 -3.48 -8.17
N LEU A 171 19.00 -4.32 -9.01
CA LEU A 171 19.66 -3.92 -10.25
C LEU A 171 19.06 -4.72 -11.38
N SER A 172 18.39 -4.01 -12.28
CA SER A 172 17.78 -4.52 -13.51
C SER A 172 18.60 -3.97 -14.69
N TYR A 173 19.10 -4.84 -15.55
CA TYR A 173 19.74 -4.42 -16.80
C TYR A 173 19.22 -5.27 -17.95
N ASN A 174 18.68 -4.61 -18.97
CA ASN A 174 18.14 -5.25 -20.15
C ASN A 174 18.88 -4.74 -21.39
N HIS A 175 19.23 -5.64 -22.30
CA HIS A 175 19.83 -5.29 -23.58
C HIS A 175 19.16 -6.07 -24.72
N ALA A 176 18.74 -5.36 -25.76
CA ALA A 176 18.17 -5.90 -26.99
C ALA A 176 19.16 -5.78 -28.16
N SER A 177 19.20 -6.81 -29.00
CA SER A 177 20.03 -6.86 -30.22
C SER A 177 19.60 -5.83 -31.28
N SER A 178 18.37 -5.33 -31.19
CA SER A 178 17.83 -4.27 -32.03
C SER A 178 17.27 -3.16 -31.13
N PRO A 179 17.33 -1.88 -31.56
CA PRO A 179 16.73 -0.78 -30.81
C PRO A 179 15.24 -1.06 -30.56
N ARG A 180 14.77 -0.79 -29.33
CA ARG A 180 13.35 -0.87 -28.95
C ARG A 180 12.97 0.41 -28.21
N ASN A 181 11.67 0.72 -28.21
CA ASN A 181 11.20 1.84 -27.40
C ASN A 181 11.34 1.49 -25.91
N VAL A 182 11.64 2.50 -25.10
CA VAL A 182 11.92 2.32 -23.67
C VAL A 182 10.71 1.77 -22.90
N ASP A 183 9.49 2.14 -23.31
CA ASP A 183 8.20 1.64 -22.81
C ASP A 183 7.92 0.17 -23.18
N GLU A 184 8.48 -0.33 -24.28
CA GLU A 184 8.41 -1.76 -24.60
C GLU A 184 9.35 -2.59 -23.70
N MET A 185 10.39 -1.97 -23.16
CA MET A 185 11.39 -2.61 -22.31
C MET A 185 11.11 -2.44 -20.81
N LEU A 186 10.24 -1.52 -20.42
CA LEU A 186 9.79 -1.25 -19.05
C LEU A 186 8.27 -1.25 -19.02
N ILE A 187 7.62 -1.98 -18.11
CA ILE A 187 6.16 -1.89 -17.91
C ILE A 187 5.83 -0.55 -17.22
N LEU A 188 6.08 0.57 -17.89
CA LEU A 188 5.81 1.92 -17.42
C LEU A 188 4.96 2.62 -18.49
N LYS A 189 3.72 2.97 -18.12
CA LYS A 189 2.84 3.80 -18.94
C LYS A 189 3.24 5.27 -18.78
N VAL A 190 4.34 5.69 -19.41
CA VAL A 190 4.76 7.10 -19.42
C VAL A 190 4.90 7.54 -20.88
N ASP A 191 3.94 8.31 -21.37
CA ASP A 191 3.82 8.69 -22.80
C ASP A 191 5.07 9.37 -23.36
N ASN A 192 5.86 10.05 -22.52
CA ASN A 192 7.09 10.73 -22.92
C ASN A 192 8.27 9.79 -23.21
N LEU A 193 8.24 8.53 -22.72
CA LEU A 193 9.32 7.56 -22.93
C LEU A 193 9.15 6.75 -24.23
N ASN A 194 7.96 6.77 -24.83
CA ASN A 194 7.63 6.04 -26.08
C ASN A 194 8.43 6.51 -27.30
N ILE A 195 9.12 7.66 -27.22
CA ILE A 195 9.85 8.27 -28.34
C ILE A 195 11.35 7.94 -28.27
N ILE A 196 11.83 7.37 -27.16
CA ILE A 196 13.24 7.05 -26.97
C ILE A 196 13.46 5.59 -27.39
N THR A 197 14.19 5.39 -28.49
CA THR A 197 14.60 4.06 -28.97
C THR A 197 16.05 3.80 -28.59
N VAL A 198 16.31 2.73 -27.84
CA VAL A 198 17.64 2.36 -27.34
C VAL A 198 17.84 0.85 -27.33
N ASN A 199 19.09 0.40 -27.26
CA ASN A 199 19.38 -1.03 -27.13
C ASN A 199 19.50 -1.50 -25.68
N SER A 200 19.71 -0.61 -24.71
CA SER A 200 20.01 -0.96 -23.32
C SER A 200 19.30 -0.06 -22.32
N ILE A 201 18.84 -0.68 -21.23
CA ILE A 201 18.23 0.02 -20.08
C ILE A 201 18.84 -0.51 -18.79
N LEU A 202 19.19 0.42 -17.90
CA LEU A 202 19.65 0.17 -16.54
C LEU A 202 18.68 0.83 -15.56
N GLU A 203 18.03 0.02 -14.72
CA GLU A 203 17.27 0.47 -13.56
C GLU A 203 18.01 0.06 -12.29
N LEU A 204 18.29 1.05 -11.43
CA LEU A 204 18.83 0.86 -10.10
C LEU A 204 17.79 1.31 -9.07
N ILE A 205 17.39 0.39 -8.22
CA ILE A 205 16.46 0.65 -7.11
C ILE A 205 17.26 0.68 -5.83
N LEU A 206 17.29 1.83 -5.17
CA LEU A 206 18.08 2.10 -3.97
C LEU A 206 17.21 2.49 -2.79
N LYS A 207 17.76 2.41 -1.58
CA LYS A 207 17.12 3.03 -0.41
C LYS A 207 17.04 4.55 -0.60
N GLY A 208 15.97 5.19 -0.13
CA GLY A 208 15.61 6.56 -0.56
C GLY A 208 16.47 7.70 -0.06
N ASP A 209 17.20 7.44 1.01
CA ASP A 209 18.25 8.30 1.53
C ASP A 209 19.52 8.27 0.68
N VAL A 210 19.65 7.28 -0.23
CA VAL A 210 20.81 7.10 -1.09
C VAL A 210 20.69 8.00 -2.32
N ARG A 211 21.57 9.00 -2.38
CA ARG A 211 21.83 9.79 -3.58
C ARG A 211 22.94 9.15 -4.38
N VAL A 212 22.79 9.13 -5.70
CA VAL A 212 23.84 8.72 -6.63
C VAL A 212 24.22 9.89 -7.51
N ASP A 213 25.47 9.85 -7.98
CA ASP A 213 26.01 10.76 -8.97
C ASP A 213 25.65 10.21 -10.36
N ASP A 214 24.52 10.67 -10.86
CA ASP A 214 23.85 10.22 -12.08
C ASP A 214 24.67 10.50 -13.34
N GLU A 215 25.29 11.68 -13.42
CA GLU A 215 26.17 12.06 -14.53
C GLU A 215 27.44 11.22 -14.55
N ARG A 216 28.08 11.00 -13.39
CA ARG A 216 29.30 10.17 -13.31
C ARG A 216 29.02 8.72 -13.70
N ILE A 217 27.89 8.16 -13.24
CA ILE A 217 27.48 6.80 -13.59
C ILE A 217 27.18 6.71 -15.09
N GLY A 218 26.42 7.67 -15.63
CA GLY A 218 26.11 7.74 -17.05
C GLY A 218 27.37 7.82 -17.92
N GLY A 219 28.29 8.74 -17.59
CA GLY A 219 29.55 8.91 -18.30
C GLY A 219 30.45 7.67 -18.24
N ALA A 220 30.54 7.01 -17.09
CA ALA A 220 31.35 5.80 -16.93
C ALA A 220 30.79 4.60 -17.71
N LEU A 221 29.46 4.50 -17.83
CA LEU A 221 28.79 3.40 -18.52
C LEU A 221 28.50 3.70 -20.00
N GLY A 222 28.68 4.95 -20.44
CA GLY A 222 28.25 5.41 -21.75
C GLY A 222 26.73 5.35 -21.91
N MET A 223 26.00 5.72 -20.86
CA MET A 223 24.53 5.73 -20.80
C MET A 223 24.03 7.13 -20.44
N THR A 224 22.85 7.50 -20.94
CA THR A 224 22.16 8.75 -20.65
C THR A 224 21.23 8.56 -19.46
N TYR A 225 21.32 9.43 -18.46
CA TYR A 225 20.39 9.43 -17.33
C TYR A 225 19.03 10.00 -17.76
N ILE A 226 17.96 9.30 -17.37
CA ILE A 226 16.57 9.66 -17.73
C ILE A 226 15.83 10.27 -16.56
N GLY A 227 16.08 9.81 -15.33
CA GLY A 227 15.43 10.41 -14.17
C GLY A 227 15.42 9.54 -12.93
N LYS A 228 14.91 10.16 -11.85
CA LYS A 228 14.62 9.55 -10.56
C LYS A 228 13.11 9.49 -10.39
N PHE A 229 12.59 8.30 -10.08
CA PHE A 229 11.19 8.04 -9.81
C PHE A 229 11.02 7.47 -8.40
#